data_AF-A0A2N2ML62-F1
#
_entry.id   AF-A0A2N2ML62-F1
#
_cell.length_a   1.000
_cell.length_b   1.000
_cell.length_c   1.000
_cell.angle_alpha   90.00
_cell.angle_beta   90.00
_cell.angle_gamma   90.00
#
_symmetry.space_group_name_H-M   'P 1'
#
loop_
_entity.id
_entity.type
_entity.pdbx_description
1 polymer ?
#
loop_
_entity_poly.entity_id
_entity_poly.type
_entity_poly.pdbx_seq_one_letter_code
_entity_poly.pdbx_strand_id
1 'polypeptide(L)'
;MGRSWLIPPTFRIAQEGFFTPQVKNGEAAAYSANVNGQTLTFEFANGVFRDKETDNEWDIFGRAASGALQGTQLTEKHAINHFWLSWAAFRPETQVYTP
;
A
#
# COMPACT_ATOMS: atom_id res chain seq x y z
N MET A 1 -35.47 -39.01 -40.38
CA MET A 1 -34.65 -39.59 -39.28
C MET A 1 -34.21 -38.45 -38.37
N GLY A 2 -34.93 -38.30 -37.25
CA GLY A 2 -34.73 -37.21 -36.30
C GLY A 2 -33.53 -37.46 -35.39
N ARG A 3 -32.83 -36.40 -35.02
CA ARG A 3 -31.92 -36.37 -33.88
C ARG A 3 -32.30 -35.18 -33.02
N SER A 4 -33.08 -35.49 -32.00
CA SER A 4 -33.46 -34.61 -30.90
C SER A 4 -32.22 -34.22 -30.11
N TRP A 5 -31.94 -32.92 -30.01
CA TRP A 5 -30.93 -32.38 -29.10
C TRP A 5 -31.57 -32.29 -27.71
N LEU A 6 -31.20 -33.20 -26.80
CA LEU A 6 -31.56 -33.13 -25.39
C LEU A 6 -30.64 -32.11 -24.73
N ILE A 7 -31.19 -30.93 -24.41
CA ILE A 7 -30.57 -29.98 -23.48
C ILE A 7 -30.91 -30.48 -22.07
N PRO A 8 -29.96 -30.92 -21.23
CA PRO A 8 -30.23 -31.01 -19.80
C PRO A 8 -30.30 -29.58 -19.22
N PRO A 9 -31.38 -29.22 -18.51
CA PRO A 9 -31.42 -27.95 -17.81
C PRO A 9 -30.58 -28.06 -16.53
N THR A 10 -29.98 -26.94 -16.15
CA THR A 10 -29.38 -26.67 -14.84
C THR A 10 -27.88 -26.94 -14.71
N PHE A 11 -27.08 -25.93 -15.07
CA PHE A 11 -25.89 -25.62 -14.31
C PHE A 11 -26.05 -24.22 -13.73
N ARG A 12 -26.53 -24.15 -12.49
CA ARG A 12 -26.47 -22.95 -11.65
C ARG A 12 -25.14 -22.99 -10.92
N ILE A 13 -24.24 -22.03 -11.20
CA ILE A 13 -23.29 -21.56 -10.19
C ILE A 13 -23.64 -20.11 -9.92
N ALA A 14 -24.47 -19.90 -8.91
CA ALA A 14 -24.41 -18.66 -8.15
C ALA A 14 -23.34 -18.89 -7.09
N GLN A 15 -22.19 -18.24 -7.23
CA GLN A 15 -21.28 -18.06 -6.10
C GLN A 15 -20.78 -16.61 -6.11
N GLU A 16 -21.47 -15.83 -5.28
CA GLU A 16 -20.90 -14.88 -4.33
C GLU A 16 -20.12 -13.69 -4.92
N GLY A 17 -20.64 -12.50 -4.63
CA GLY A 17 -20.05 -11.24 -5.03
C GLY A 17 -18.60 -11.10 -4.55
N PHE A 18 -17.68 -11.05 -5.49
CA PHE A 18 -16.33 -10.59 -5.22
C PHE A 18 -16.31 -9.07 -5.29
N PHE A 19 -16.50 -8.44 -4.15
CA PHE A 19 -15.99 -7.09 -3.95
C PHE A 19 -14.47 -7.22 -3.76
N THR A 20 -13.70 -6.95 -4.81
CA THR A 20 -12.28 -6.66 -4.62
C THR A 20 -12.19 -5.15 -4.41
N PRO A 21 -11.91 -4.65 -3.18
CA PRO A 21 -11.39 -3.30 -3.07
C PRO A 21 -10.06 -3.33 -3.82
N GLN A 22 -10.05 -2.73 -5.00
CA GLN A 22 -8.83 -2.46 -5.73
C GLN A 22 -8.05 -1.47 -4.87
N VAL A 23 -7.18 -1.97 -3.99
CA VAL A 23 -6.08 -1.17 -3.45
C VAL A 23 -5.21 -0.87 -4.66
N LYS A 24 -5.49 0.30 -5.25
CA LYS A 24 -4.81 0.82 -6.41
C LYS A 24 -3.37 1.09 -5.96
N ASN A 25 -2.48 0.19 -6.38
CA ASN A 25 -1.03 0.29 -6.32
C ASN A 25 -0.44 -0.18 -4.98
N GLY A 26 0.08 -1.41 -4.94
CA GLY A 26 0.94 -1.94 -3.87
C GLY A 26 2.32 -1.29 -3.85
N GLU A 27 2.37 0.04 -3.99
CA GLU A 27 3.56 0.86 -3.99
C GLU A 27 3.76 1.40 -2.57
N ALA A 28 4.93 1.13 -1.98
CA ALA A 28 5.31 1.80 -0.75
C ALA A 28 5.60 3.27 -1.06
N ALA A 29 4.95 4.19 -0.35
CA ALA A 29 5.28 5.62 -0.34
C ALA A 29 6.30 5.89 0.76
N ALA A 30 7.25 6.78 0.50
CA ALA A 30 8.20 7.27 1.50
C ALA A 30 8.06 8.78 1.62
N TYR A 31 8.03 9.28 2.85
CA TYR A 31 7.93 10.71 3.15
C TYR A 31 9.12 11.20 3.96
N SER A 32 9.50 12.45 3.74
CA SER A 32 10.45 13.17 4.58
C SER A 32 9.83 13.42 5.95
N ALA A 33 10.48 12.95 7.01
CA ALA A 33 10.10 13.28 8.38
C ALA A 33 10.47 14.72 8.79
N ASN A 34 11.18 15.46 7.94
CA ASN A 34 11.53 16.85 8.20
C ASN A 34 10.40 17.79 7.78
N VAL A 35 9.87 18.55 8.75
CA VAL A 35 8.87 19.61 8.57
C VAL A 35 9.44 20.90 9.12
N ASN A 36 9.57 21.93 8.28
CA ASN A 36 10.09 23.25 8.67
C ASN A 36 11.45 23.22 9.41
N GLY A 37 12.33 22.27 9.06
CA GLY A 37 13.63 22.12 9.71
C GLY A 37 13.63 21.24 10.95
N GLN A 38 12.48 20.83 11.47
CA GLN A 38 12.35 19.89 12.57
C GLN A 38 12.14 18.47 12.04
N THR A 39 12.91 17.50 12.54
CA THR A 39 12.70 16.08 12.24
C THR A 39 11.71 15.49 13.22
N LEU A 40 10.64 14.89 12.70
CA LEU A 40 9.58 14.24 13.48
C LEU A 40 9.85 12.75 13.65
N THR A 41 9.38 12.21 14.77
CA THR A 41 9.42 10.77 15.07
C THR A 41 8.00 10.23 15.09
N PHE A 42 7.70 9.28 14.21
CA PHE A 42 6.36 8.72 14.08
C PHE A 42 6.21 7.42 14.88
N GLU A 43 5.04 7.26 15.49
CA GLU A 43 4.52 6.01 16.02
C GLU A 43 3.21 5.64 15.31
N PHE A 44 2.97 4.35 15.17
CA PHE A 44 1.75 3.83 14.56
C PHE A 44 1.00 2.98 15.58
N ALA A 45 -0.19 3.41 15.96
CA ALA A 45 -1.06 2.69 16.88
C ALA A 45 -2.51 2.85 16.44
N ASN A 46 -3.29 1.77 16.56
CA ASN A 46 -4.73 1.76 16.25
C ASN A 46 -5.09 2.29 14.84
N GLY A 47 -4.21 2.12 13.85
CA GLY A 47 -4.47 2.58 12.48
C GLY A 47 -4.13 4.05 12.22
N VAL A 48 -3.55 4.75 13.19
CA VAL A 48 -3.22 6.17 13.11
C VAL A 48 -1.71 6.37 13.25
N PHE A 49 -1.13 7.18 12.38
CA PHE A 49 0.24 7.67 12.55
C PHE A 49 0.20 8.92 13.43
N ARG A 50 1.05 8.97 14.45
CA ARG A 50 1.18 10.11 15.35
C ARG A 50 2.64 10.48 15.49
N ASP A 51 2.96 11.76 15.48
CA ASP A 51 4.33 12.20 15.78
C ASP A 51 4.51 12.54 17.26
N LYS A 52 5.71 12.30 17.80
CA LYS A 52 5.99 12.45 19.24
C LYS A 52 6.25 13.89 19.66
N GLU A 53 6.66 14.75 18.73
CA GLU A 53 7.11 16.10 19.04
C GLU A 53 5.97 17.12 19.07
N THR A 54 4.96 16.92 18.22
CA THR A 54 3.82 17.83 18.06
C THR A 54 2.48 17.15 18.28
N ASP A 55 2.47 15.83 18.48
CA ASP A 55 1.29 15.06 18.86
C ASP A 55 0.20 15.07 17.78
N ASN A 56 0.57 15.41 16.54
CA ASN A 56 -0.35 15.49 15.41
C ASN A 56 -0.60 14.10 14.83
N GLU A 57 -1.80 13.91 14.30
CA GLU A 57 -2.16 12.70 13.58
C GLU A 57 -1.96 12.88 12.09
N TRP A 58 -1.48 11.83 11.43
CA TRP A 58 -1.13 11.81 10.02
C TRP A 58 -1.86 10.69 9.30
N ASP A 59 -2.31 10.97 8.09
CA ASP A 59 -2.87 9.95 7.21
C ASP A 59 -1.77 9.18 6.45
N ILE A 60 -2.17 8.11 5.77
CA ILE A 60 -1.25 7.26 4.99
C ILE A 60 -0.61 7.99 3.81
N PHE A 61 -1.13 9.17 3.44
CA PHE A 61 -0.64 9.99 2.33
C PHE A 61 0.32 11.10 2.82
N GLY A 62 0.68 11.09 4.11
CA GLY A 62 1.59 12.08 4.69
C GLY A 62 0.93 13.44 4.94
N ARG A 63 -0.40 13.50 5.06
CA ARG A 63 -1.10 14.74 5.44
C ARG A 63 -1.41 14.74 6.93
N ALA A 64 -1.12 15.87 7.59
CA ALA A 64 -1.54 16.10 8.96
C ALA A 64 -3.07 16.26 9.03
N ALA A 65 -3.74 15.30 9.65
CA ALA A 65 -5.19 15.25 9.80
C ALA A 65 -5.68 16.14 10.96
N SER A 66 -4.87 16.30 12.01
CA SER A 66 -5.24 17.04 13.22
C SER A 66 -4.04 17.75 13.87
N GLY A 67 -4.34 18.60 14.86
CA GLY A 67 -3.36 19.32 15.68
C GLY A 67 -2.71 20.54 15.01
N ALA A 68 -1.57 20.97 15.53
CA ALA A 68 -0.93 22.25 15.18
C ALA A 68 -0.42 22.30 13.73
N LEU A 69 -0.14 21.15 13.11
CA LEU A 69 0.29 21.07 11.72
C LEU A 69 -0.85 20.71 10.76
N GLN A 70 -2.12 20.73 11.18
CA GLN A 70 -3.26 20.33 10.34
C GLN A 70 -3.22 20.96 8.95
N GLY A 71 -3.38 20.12 7.92
CA GLY A 71 -3.33 20.54 6.52
C GLY A 71 -1.91 20.58 5.92
N THR A 72 -0.88 20.41 6.73
CA THR A 72 0.51 20.25 6.25
C THR A 72 0.65 18.92 5.50
N GLN A 73 1.41 18.96 4.40
CA GLN A 73 1.74 17.80 3.58
C GLN A 73 3.24 17.49 3.72
N LEU A 74 3.60 16.26 4.08
CA LEU A 74 4.98 15.82 4.07
C LEU A 74 5.52 15.74 2.65
N THR A 75 6.80 16.07 2.49
CA THR A 75 7.50 15.96 1.20
C THR A 75 7.71 14.49 0.86
N GLU A 76 7.04 14.00 -0.18
CA GLU A 76 7.27 12.66 -0.72
C GLU A 76 8.72 12.52 -1.22
N LYS A 77 9.34 11.39 -0.89
CA LYS A 77 10.66 11.00 -1.38
C LYS A 77 10.48 9.94 -2.44
N HIS A 78 11.28 10.04 -3.50
CA HIS A 78 11.31 9.02 -4.56
C HIS A 78 11.62 7.65 -3.95
N ALA A 79 10.59 6.83 -3.80
CA ALA A 79 10.70 5.43 -3.45
C ALA A 79 10.68 4.63 -4.74
N ILE A 80 11.72 3.84 -5.00
CA ILE A 80 11.70 2.90 -6.12
C ILE A 80 11.35 1.53 -5.58
N ASN A 81 10.14 1.08 -5.88
CA ASN A 81 9.69 -0.27 -5.58
C ASN A 81 10.33 -1.22 -6.61
N HIS A 82 11.52 -1.73 -6.31
CA HIS A 82 12.16 -2.78 -7.11
C HIS A 82 11.78 -4.15 -6.57
N PHE A 83 11.22 -5.02 -7.42
CA PHE A 83 11.13 -6.44 -7.11
C PHE A 83 12.54 -7.04 -7.00
N TRP A 84 12.75 -7.92 -6.02
CA TRP A 84 14.05 -8.56 -5.78
C TRP A 84 14.58 -9.30 -7.01
N LEU A 85 13.69 -9.87 -7.83
CA LEU A 85 14.02 -10.55 -9.09
C LEU A 85 14.71 -9.62 -10.09
N SER A 86 14.26 -8.36 -10.17
CA SER A 86 14.87 -7.36 -11.03
C SER A 86 16.26 -6.99 -10.51
N TRP A 87 16.44 -6.87 -9.19
CA TRP A 87 17.75 -6.58 -8.59
C TRP A 87 18.74 -7.72 -8.82
N ALA A 88 18.35 -8.97 -8.61
CA ALA A 88 19.19 -10.15 -8.83
C ALA A 88 19.69 -10.26 -10.28
N ALA A 89 18.85 -9.90 -11.27
CA ALA A 89 19.24 -9.89 -12.67
C ALA A 89 20.30 -8.83 -13.02
N PHE A 90 20.28 -7.66 -12.35
CA PHE A 90 21.21 -6.55 -12.63
C PHE A 90 22.42 -6.48 -11.68
N ARG A 91 22.36 -7.16 -10.54
CA ARG A 91 23.41 -7.19 -9.51
C ARG A 91 23.59 -8.64 -9.00
N PRO A 92 24.05 -9.56 -9.86
CA PRO A 92 24.15 -10.99 -9.55
C PRO A 92 25.12 -11.30 -8.39
N GLU A 93 26.03 -10.37 -8.08
CA GLU A 93 27.02 -10.51 -7.00
C GLU A 93 26.44 -10.21 -5.61
N THR A 94 25.16 -9.81 -5.54
CA THR A 94 24.47 -9.56 -4.26
C THR A 94 24.29 -10.89 -3.51
N GLN A 95 24.95 -11.04 -2.37
CA GLN A 95 24.74 -12.20 -1.50
C GLN A 95 23.39 -12.10 -0.78
N VAL A 96 22.55 -13.11 -0.98
CA VAL A 96 21.31 -13.29 -0.22
C VAL A 96 21.64 -13.99 1.09
N TYR A 97 21.45 -13.31 2.20
CA TYR A 97 21.58 -13.92 3.53
C TYR A 97 20.40 -14.86 3.77
N THR A 98 20.69 -16.11 4.09
CA THR A 98 19.70 -17.11 4.52
C THR A 98 19.99 -17.43 5.98
N PRO A 99 19.01 -17.33 6.90
CA PRO A 99 19.21 -17.60 8.32
C PRO A 99 19.57 -19.06 8.61
#